data_AF-A0A327VK47-F1
#
_entry.id   AF-A0A327VK47-F1
#
_cell.length_a   1.000
_cell.length_b   1.000
_cell.length_c   1.000
_cell.angle_alpha   90.00
_cell.angle_beta   90.00
_cell.angle_gamma   90.00
#
_symmetry.space_group_name_H-M   'P 1'
#
loop_
_entity.id
_entity.type
_entity.pdbx_description
1 polymer ?
#
loop_
_entity_poly.entity_id
_entity_poly.type
_entity_poly.pdbx_seq_one_letter_code
_entity_poly.pdbx_strand_id
1 'polypeptide(L)'
;MDHDVQRFTVTHLRRRPAPVETGGFVLGFDPDTTSPFINYATPLPGAAPTAADVAALVAAFRERDLTPRLEFTPDAAPEAAAALTAAGFTTEAEHTYLVCTPDTLAVPEAGPAVEAPTTDADYLSLDAALAEAFGGEFPQSDEGAARLRRTAETGGAVRLVRAADGTVAGGALCSAPAAGTAELAGVGTRPAHRGRGIAAAVTAELARTMLHERGAGSVWLEYGGQDSRRVYERVGFRPRGTRRYARLDV
;
A
#
# COMPACT_ATOMS: atom_id res chain seq x y z
N MET A 1 -5.02 14.12 -8.99
CA MET A 1 -4.52 12.73 -9.03
C MET A 1 -3.23 12.54 -8.24
N ASP A 2 -2.09 13.18 -8.55
CA ASP A 2 -0.85 12.97 -7.75
C ASP A 2 -0.98 13.52 -6.33
N HIS A 3 -1.62 14.68 -6.22
CA HIS A 3 -2.08 15.18 -4.93
C HIS A 3 -3.08 14.26 -4.22
N ASP A 4 -3.80 13.38 -4.92
CA ASP A 4 -4.79 12.48 -4.30
C ASP A 4 -4.08 11.30 -3.66
N VAL A 5 -3.02 10.76 -4.28
CA VAL A 5 -2.12 9.78 -3.67
C VAL A 5 -1.44 10.39 -2.43
N GLN A 6 -0.91 11.61 -2.52
CA GLN A 6 -0.31 12.26 -1.35
C GLN A 6 -1.32 12.52 -0.21
N ARG A 7 -2.51 13.03 -0.55
CA ARG A 7 -3.60 13.25 0.43
C ARG A 7 -4.11 11.94 1.02
N PHE A 8 -4.14 10.88 0.21
CA PHE A 8 -4.46 9.54 0.66
C PHE A 8 -3.45 9.08 1.70
N THR A 9 -2.14 9.17 1.43
CA THR A 9 -1.09 8.74 2.38
C THR A 9 -1.22 9.51 3.70
N VAL A 10 -1.43 10.83 3.65
CA VAL A 10 -1.70 11.64 4.86
C VAL A 10 -2.91 11.10 5.64
N THR A 11 -4.03 10.86 4.96
CA THR A 11 -5.26 10.37 5.61
C THR A 11 -5.08 8.95 6.16
N HIS A 12 -4.33 8.12 5.45
CA HIS A 12 -4.02 6.75 5.84
C HIS A 12 -3.16 6.72 7.11
N LEU A 13 -2.11 7.55 7.18
CA LEU A 13 -1.24 7.63 8.37
C LEU A 13 -1.96 8.21 9.60
N ARG A 14 -2.87 9.17 9.41
CA ARG A 14 -3.73 9.70 10.50
C ARG A 14 -4.61 8.64 11.16
N ARG A 15 -4.88 7.52 10.50
CA ARG A 15 -5.69 6.41 11.03
C ARG A 15 -4.86 5.38 11.78
N ARG A 16 -3.53 5.55 11.86
CA ARG A 16 -2.67 4.66 12.66
C ARG A 16 -2.97 4.82 14.16
N PRO A 17 -2.64 3.82 15.01
CA PRO A 17 -2.93 3.87 16.44
C PRO A 17 -2.31 5.06 17.19
N ALA A 18 -1.12 5.51 16.79
CA ALA A 18 -0.39 6.59 17.46
C ALA A 18 0.15 7.63 16.46
N PRO A 19 -0.71 8.35 15.72
CA PRO A 19 -0.25 9.32 14.74
C PRO A 19 0.33 10.56 15.43
N VAL A 20 1.37 11.15 14.84
CA VAL A 20 1.99 12.40 15.30
C VAL A 20 2.00 13.38 14.13
N GLU A 21 1.62 14.63 14.35
CA GLU A 21 1.76 15.70 13.37
C GLU A 21 2.86 16.66 13.79
N THR A 22 3.71 17.04 12.84
CA THR A 22 4.71 18.10 12.99
C THR A 22 4.47 19.16 11.90
N GLY A 23 5.18 20.30 11.92
CA GLY A 23 4.84 21.49 11.13
C GLY A 23 4.79 21.34 9.60
N GLY A 24 5.13 20.17 9.05
CA GLY A 24 4.86 19.84 7.66
C GLY A 24 4.65 18.35 7.37
N PHE A 25 4.47 17.52 8.40
CA PHE A 25 4.45 16.06 8.25
C PHE A 25 3.37 15.39 9.10
N VAL A 26 2.90 14.23 8.63
CA VAL A 26 2.18 13.25 9.43
C VAL A 26 3.07 12.02 9.56
N LEU A 27 3.33 11.59 10.79
CA LEU A 27 4.04 10.37 11.14
C LEU A 27 2.98 9.37 11.62
N GLY A 28 2.83 8.24 10.95
CA GLY A 28 1.91 7.20 11.39
C GLY A 28 2.66 6.11 12.13
N PHE A 29 2.35 5.91 13.42
CA PHE A 29 2.95 4.84 14.21
C PHE A 29 1.93 3.78 14.62
N ASP A 30 2.36 2.53 14.53
CA ASP A 30 1.72 1.35 15.10
C ASP A 30 2.70 0.75 16.13
N PRO A 31 2.42 0.90 17.44
CA PRO A 31 3.35 0.49 18.50
C PRO A 31 3.52 -1.02 18.61
N ASP A 32 2.65 -1.81 17.96
CA ASP A 32 2.70 -3.28 18.01
C ASP A 32 3.74 -3.87 17.03
N THR A 33 4.45 -3.02 16.28
CA THR A 33 5.46 -3.46 15.31
C THR A 33 6.57 -2.44 15.14
N THR A 34 7.78 -2.91 14.84
CA THR A 34 8.93 -2.07 14.46
C THR A 34 9.10 -1.96 12.94
N SER A 35 8.17 -2.50 12.16
CA SER A 35 8.31 -2.56 10.70
C SER A 35 8.42 -1.16 10.06
N PRO A 36 9.45 -0.91 9.23
CA PRO A 36 9.62 0.37 8.52
C PRO A 36 8.59 0.59 7.41
N PHE A 37 7.87 -0.47 7.00
CA PHE A 37 6.76 -0.41 6.04
C PHE A 37 5.43 -0.02 6.68
N ILE A 38 5.39 0.03 8.02
CA ILE A 38 4.20 0.41 8.81
C ILE A 38 4.44 1.75 9.51
N ASN A 39 5.62 1.91 10.11
CA ASN A 39 6.01 3.12 10.82
C ASN A 39 6.82 4.02 9.91
N TYR A 40 6.14 4.95 9.25
CA TYR A 40 6.75 5.94 8.36
C TYR A 40 5.99 7.25 8.40
N ALA A 41 6.57 8.28 7.80
CA ALA A 41 5.98 9.60 7.71
C ALA A 41 5.72 10.05 6.27
N THR A 42 4.91 11.08 6.11
CA THR A 42 4.64 11.68 4.82
C THR A 42 4.46 13.20 4.99
N PRO A 43 4.94 14.03 4.05
CA PRO A 43 4.71 15.45 4.08
C PRO A 43 3.24 15.79 3.81
N LEU A 44 2.77 16.89 4.39
CA LEU A 44 1.49 17.48 4.02
C LEU A 44 1.57 18.07 2.60
N PRO A 45 0.55 17.88 1.74
CA PRO A 45 0.55 18.44 0.39
C PRO A 45 0.80 19.96 0.39
N GLY A 46 1.79 20.40 -0.41
CA GLY A 46 2.15 21.82 -0.53
C GLY A 46 2.81 22.44 0.70
N ALA A 47 3.19 21.65 1.71
CA ALA A 47 3.93 22.17 2.86
C ALA A 47 5.38 22.48 2.48
N ALA A 48 5.91 23.56 3.05
CA ALA A 48 7.31 23.96 2.98
C ALA A 48 7.96 23.82 4.38
N PRO A 49 8.26 22.58 4.82
CA PRO A 49 8.78 22.34 6.16
C PRO A 49 10.15 22.99 6.35
N THR A 50 10.36 23.55 7.53
CA THR A 50 11.64 24.13 7.96
C THR A 50 12.61 23.05 8.46
N ALA A 51 13.88 23.43 8.68
CA ALA A 51 14.84 22.55 9.33
C ALA A 51 14.40 22.11 10.74
N ALA A 52 13.66 22.97 11.47
CA ALA A 52 13.11 22.64 12.78
C ALA A 52 12.00 21.57 12.67
N ASP A 53 11.17 21.62 11.63
CA ASP A 53 10.12 20.63 11.39
C ASP A 53 10.72 19.25 11.05
N VAL A 54 11.79 19.22 10.25
CA VAL A 54 12.52 17.98 9.95
C VAL A 54 13.21 17.43 11.21
N ALA A 55 13.80 18.29 12.05
CA ALA A 55 14.38 17.87 13.31
C ALA A 55 13.33 17.28 14.28
N ALA A 56 12.13 17.88 14.34
CA ALA A 56 11.01 17.36 15.13
C ALA A 56 10.54 15.98 14.62
N LEU A 57 10.45 15.80 13.29
CA LEU A 57 10.18 14.50 12.68
C LEU A 57 11.23 13.47 13.12
N VAL A 58 12.52 13.78 13.00
CA VAL A 58 13.62 12.88 13.37
C VAL A 58 13.57 12.52 14.87
N ALA A 59 13.31 13.50 15.74
CA ALA A 59 13.17 13.27 17.16
C ALA A 59 12.04 12.30 17.49
N ALA A 60 10.87 12.46 16.86
CA ALA A 60 9.71 11.58 17.10
C ALA A 60 9.95 10.10 16.74
N PHE A 61 10.74 9.83 15.68
CA PHE A 61 11.19 8.46 15.36
C PHE A 61 12.20 7.94 16.37
N ARG A 62 13.18 8.76 16.77
CA ARG A 62 14.23 8.36 17.73
C ARG A 62 13.70 8.07 19.12
N GLU A 63 12.70 8.82 19.59
CA GLU A 63 11.99 8.54 20.85
C GLU A 63 11.35 7.14 20.91
N ARG A 64 11.18 6.49 19.76
CA ARG A 64 10.58 5.16 19.60
C ARG A 64 11.59 4.10 19.16
N ASP A 65 12.87 4.43 19.13
CA ASP A 65 13.95 3.57 18.60
C ASP A 65 13.71 3.11 17.15
N LEU A 66 13.09 3.97 16.33
CA LEU A 66 12.80 3.70 14.92
C LEU A 66 13.69 4.56 14.00
N THR A 67 14.01 4.01 12.83
CA THR A 67 14.70 4.75 11.77
C THR A 67 13.76 5.80 11.15
N PRO A 68 14.15 7.09 11.09
CA PRO A 68 13.35 8.09 10.40
C PRO A 68 13.19 7.73 8.91
N ARG A 69 11.95 7.52 8.49
CA ARG A 69 11.62 7.07 7.14
C ARG A 69 10.34 7.73 6.63
N LEU A 70 10.31 8.04 5.34
CA LEU A 70 9.19 8.69 4.68
C LEU A 70 8.81 8.01 3.38
N GLU A 71 7.52 8.07 3.06
CA GLU A 71 6.97 7.66 1.77
C GLU A 71 6.09 8.79 1.23
N PHE A 72 6.40 9.29 0.04
CA PHE A 72 5.69 10.45 -0.51
C PHE A 72 5.82 10.59 -2.02
N THR A 73 4.94 11.37 -2.63
CA THR A 73 5.04 11.75 -4.04
C THR A 73 5.86 13.03 -4.16
N PRO A 74 7.07 13.00 -4.76
CA PRO A 74 7.96 14.16 -4.77
C PRO A 74 7.35 15.35 -5.54
N ASP A 75 6.58 15.08 -6.59
CA ASP A 75 5.91 16.13 -7.37
C ASP A 75 4.81 16.87 -6.59
N ALA A 76 4.21 16.24 -5.57
CA ALA A 76 3.18 16.86 -4.73
C ALA A 76 3.75 17.56 -3.48
N ALA A 77 5.04 17.38 -3.18
CA ALA A 77 5.73 17.94 -2.02
C ALA A 77 7.22 18.29 -2.32
N PRO A 78 7.51 19.12 -3.33
CA PRO A 78 8.88 19.39 -3.75
C PRO A 78 9.70 20.15 -2.70
N GLU A 79 9.08 21.07 -1.94
CA GLU A 79 9.74 21.81 -0.86
C GLU A 79 10.12 20.87 0.29
N ALA A 80 9.25 19.91 0.62
CA ALA A 80 9.57 18.88 1.60
C ALA A 80 10.72 17.98 1.11
N ALA A 81 10.74 17.60 -0.17
CA ALA A 81 11.83 16.83 -0.76
C ALA A 81 13.19 17.56 -0.61
N ALA A 82 13.21 18.86 -0.86
CA ALA A 82 14.40 19.70 -0.71
C ALA A 82 14.85 19.79 0.76
N ALA A 83 13.92 20.02 1.69
CA ALA A 83 14.21 20.09 3.12
C ALA A 83 14.77 18.77 3.68
N LEU A 84 14.20 17.63 3.28
CA LEU A 84 14.68 16.30 3.68
C LEU A 84 16.10 16.03 3.16
N THR A 85 16.37 16.38 1.90
CA THR A 85 17.71 16.24 1.31
C THR A 85 18.73 17.10 2.05
N ALA A 86 18.38 18.36 2.37
CA ALA A 86 19.25 19.25 3.13
C ALA A 86 19.54 18.73 4.55
N ALA A 87 18.61 17.97 5.14
CA ALA A 87 18.76 17.32 6.43
C ALA A 87 19.48 15.96 6.38
N GLY A 88 19.94 15.52 5.20
CA GLY A 88 20.72 14.30 5.02
C GLY A 88 19.91 13.03 4.75
N PHE A 89 18.59 13.13 4.53
CA PHE A 89 17.81 11.97 4.08
C PHE A 89 18.30 11.53 2.70
N THR A 90 18.46 10.22 2.52
CA THR A 90 18.81 9.60 1.25
C THR A 90 17.60 8.90 0.64
N THR A 91 17.59 8.76 -0.69
CA THR A 91 16.56 7.98 -1.38
C THR A 91 16.86 6.51 -1.20
N GLU A 92 15.97 5.81 -0.49
CA GLU A 92 15.99 4.36 -0.33
C GLU A 92 15.51 3.67 -1.61
N ALA A 93 14.39 4.17 -2.16
CA ALA A 93 13.80 3.66 -3.39
C ALA A 93 12.92 4.72 -4.07
N GLU A 94 12.69 4.54 -5.37
CA GLU A 94 11.70 5.31 -6.12
C GLU A 94 10.89 4.34 -6.98
N HIS A 95 9.57 4.37 -6.82
CA HIS A 95 8.65 3.46 -7.48
C HIS A 95 7.66 4.24 -8.33
N THR A 96 7.40 3.79 -9.54
CA THR A 96 6.26 4.29 -10.32
C THR A 96 4.99 3.69 -9.77
N TYR A 97 4.00 4.54 -9.45
CA TYR A 97 2.65 4.07 -9.16
C TYR A 97 1.76 4.14 -10.40
N LEU A 98 0.83 3.20 -10.47
CA LEU A 98 -0.20 3.13 -11.50
C LEU A 98 -1.55 3.49 -10.90
N VAL A 99 -2.46 4.02 -11.72
CA VAL A 99 -3.82 4.37 -11.32
C VAL A 99 -4.83 3.75 -12.26
N CYS A 100 -5.93 3.24 -11.71
CA CYS A 100 -7.11 2.78 -12.42
C CYS A 100 -8.33 3.62 -11.98
N THR A 101 -9.21 3.91 -12.93
CA THR A 101 -10.44 4.69 -12.75
C THR A 101 -11.63 3.89 -13.29
N PRO A 102 -12.88 4.28 -13.02
CA PRO A 102 -14.04 3.59 -13.58
C PRO A 102 -14.00 3.47 -15.11
N ASP A 103 -13.47 4.50 -15.79
CA ASP A 103 -13.41 4.57 -17.26
C ASP A 103 -12.32 3.66 -17.86
N THR A 104 -11.29 3.33 -17.07
CA THR A 104 -10.15 2.55 -17.54
C THR A 104 -10.20 1.09 -17.11
N LEU A 105 -11.03 0.75 -16.12
CA LEU A 105 -11.11 -0.60 -15.56
C LEU A 105 -11.50 -1.62 -16.64
N ALA A 106 -10.64 -2.62 -16.81
CA ALA A 106 -10.88 -3.77 -17.67
C ALA A 106 -10.92 -5.04 -16.83
N VAL A 107 -12.11 -5.64 -16.70
CA VAL A 107 -12.29 -6.91 -16.00
C VAL A 107 -12.03 -8.07 -16.97
N PRO A 108 -11.15 -9.03 -16.64
CA PRO A 108 -10.94 -10.21 -17.48
C PRO A 108 -12.24 -10.99 -17.69
N GLU A 109 -12.57 -11.34 -18.95
CA GLU A 109 -13.78 -12.11 -19.29
C GLU A 109 -13.79 -13.52 -18.68
N ALA A 110 -12.59 -14.10 -18.50
CA ALA A 110 -12.38 -15.39 -17.88
C ALA A 110 -11.25 -15.32 -16.88
N GLY A 111 -11.36 -16.08 -15.80
CA GLY A 111 -10.37 -16.14 -14.75
C GLY A 111 -10.78 -17.11 -13.64
N PRO A 112 -9.89 -17.36 -12.67
CA PRO A 112 -10.26 -18.13 -11.49
C PRO A 112 -11.34 -17.40 -10.68
N ALA A 113 -12.15 -18.16 -9.95
CA ALA A 113 -13.14 -17.60 -9.03
C ALA A 113 -12.43 -16.83 -7.91
N VAL A 114 -12.84 -15.58 -7.71
CA VAL A 114 -12.32 -14.69 -6.67
C VAL A 114 -13.37 -14.59 -5.56
N GLU A 115 -12.95 -14.78 -4.32
CA GLU A 115 -13.82 -14.71 -3.15
C GLU A 115 -13.27 -13.75 -2.09
N ALA A 116 -14.16 -13.28 -1.22
CA ALA A 116 -13.75 -12.59 0.00
C ALA A 116 -13.47 -13.64 1.11
N PRO A 117 -12.44 -13.46 1.95
CA PRO A 117 -12.29 -14.28 3.15
C PRO A 117 -13.54 -14.14 4.05
N THR A 118 -14.02 -15.26 4.59
CA THR A 118 -15.24 -15.29 5.44
C THR A 118 -14.98 -15.78 6.85
N THR A 119 -13.86 -16.48 7.07
CA THR A 119 -13.47 -17.05 8.36
C THR A 119 -12.07 -16.62 8.77
N ASP A 120 -11.77 -16.75 10.06
CA ASP A 120 -10.44 -16.55 10.61
C ASP A 120 -9.38 -17.42 9.90
N ALA A 121 -9.76 -18.67 9.58
CA ALA A 121 -8.91 -19.60 8.85
C ALA A 121 -8.61 -19.13 7.41
N ASP A 122 -9.54 -18.42 6.76
CA ASP A 122 -9.30 -17.85 5.42
C ASP A 122 -8.25 -16.75 5.47
N TYR A 123 -8.32 -15.86 6.48
CA TYR A 123 -7.33 -14.80 6.66
C TYR A 123 -5.94 -15.36 6.96
N LEU A 124 -5.85 -16.37 7.83
CA LEU A 124 -4.59 -17.07 8.11
C LEU A 124 -4.04 -17.76 6.85
N SER A 125 -4.90 -18.44 6.09
CA SER A 125 -4.49 -19.12 4.86
C SER A 125 -4.03 -18.15 3.78
N LEU A 126 -4.69 -17.00 3.67
CA LEU A 126 -4.30 -15.94 2.75
C LEU A 126 -2.96 -15.32 3.16
N ASP A 127 -2.78 -15.00 4.44
CA ASP A 127 -1.51 -14.48 4.96
C ASP A 127 -0.35 -15.44 4.65
N ALA A 128 -0.53 -16.74 4.91
CA ALA A 128 0.44 -17.77 4.57
C ALA A 128 0.74 -17.86 3.05
N ALA A 129 -0.29 -17.72 2.21
CA ALA A 129 -0.12 -17.71 0.76
C ALA A 129 0.64 -16.47 0.26
N LEU A 130 0.41 -15.31 0.88
CA LEU A 130 1.15 -14.09 0.58
C LEU A 130 2.61 -14.19 1.05
N ALA A 131 2.84 -14.67 2.27
CA ALA A 131 4.19 -14.91 2.79
C ALA A 131 5.04 -15.77 1.84
N GLU A 132 4.48 -16.88 1.33
CA GLU A 132 5.13 -17.72 0.34
C GLU A 132 5.32 -17.01 -1.02
N ALA A 133 4.33 -16.24 -1.47
CA ALA A 133 4.40 -15.50 -2.72
C ALA A 133 5.55 -14.47 -2.74
N PHE A 134 5.83 -13.86 -1.58
CA PHE A 134 6.93 -12.92 -1.33
C PHE A 134 8.22 -13.60 -0.84
N GLY A 135 8.35 -14.93 -0.99
CA GLY A 135 9.59 -15.64 -0.69
C GLY A 135 9.97 -15.68 0.80
N GLY A 136 9.00 -15.46 1.69
CA GLY A 136 9.22 -15.47 3.14
C GLY A 136 9.85 -14.20 3.70
N GLU A 137 10.06 -13.15 2.88
CA GLU A 137 10.54 -11.84 3.34
C GLU A 137 9.64 -11.27 4.46
N PHE A 138 8.34 -11.52 4.33
CA PHE A 138 7.34 -11.27 5.36
C PHE A 138 6.77 -12.61 5.83
N PRO A 139 7.24 -13.16 6.96
CA PRO A 139 6.73 -14.41 7.50
C PRO A 139 5.23 -14.31 7.79
N GLN A 140 4.53 -15.44 7.66
CA GLN A 140 3.14 -15.51 8.09
C GLN A 140 3.03 -15.23 9.59
N SER A 141 1.99 -14.51 10.00
CA SER A 141 1.75 -14.20 11.41
C SER A 141 0.28 -13.94 11.72
N ASP A 142 -0.09 -14.12 12.99
CA ASP A 142 -1.45 -13.80 13.46
C ASP A 142 -1.75 -12.30 13.26
N GLU A 143 -0.75 -11.43 13.42
CA GLU A 143 -0.87 -10.00 13.16
C GLU A 143 -1.09 -9.68 11.68
N GLY A 144 -0.46 -10.43 10.77
CA GLY A 144 -0.65 -10.34 9.32
C GLY A 144 -2.09 -10.68 8.92
N ALA A 145 -2.59 -11.81 9.41
CA ALA A 145 -3.97 -12.24 9.23
C ALA A 145 -4.98 -11.24 9.86
N ALA A 146 -4.69 -10.77 11.07
CA ALA A 146 -5.52 -9.76 11.75
C ALA A 146 -5.54 -8.43 10.97
N ARG A 147 -4.44 -8.03 10.34
CA ARG A 147 -4.38 -6.83 9.50
C ARG A 147 -5.21 -6.96 8.23
N LEU A 148 -5.19 -8.13 7.58
CA LEU A 148 -6.08 -8.43 6.46
C LEU A 148 -7.55 -8.31 6.89
N ARG A 149 -7.91 -8.90 8.04
CA ARG A 149 -9.27 -8.81 8.59
C ARG A 149 -9.68 -7.37 8.88
N ARG A 150 -8.86 -6.62 9.62
CA ARG A 150 -9.12 -5.21 9.92
C ARG A 150 -9.33 -4.39 8.64
N THR A 151 -8.59 -4.68 7.58
CA THR A 151 -8.77 -4.01 6.28
C THR A 151 -10.17 -4.22 5.73
N ALA A 152 -10.68 -5.46 5.75
CA ALA A 152 -12.03 -5.77 5.29
C ALA A 152 -13.11 -5.13 6.20
N GLU A 153 -12.90 -5.12 7.51
CA GLU A 153 -13.87 -4.60 8.50
C GLU A 153 -13.95 -3.06 8.52
N THR A 154 -12.87 -2.37 8.13
CA THR A 154 -12.78 -0.90 8.18
C THR A 154 -13.06 -0.21 6.85
N GLY A 155 -13.74 -0.91 5.93
CA GLY A 155 -14.22 -0.35 4.67
C GLY A 155 -13.28 -0.58 3.46
N GLY A 156 -12.16 -1.27 3.66
CA GLY A 156 -11.36 -1.81 2.57
C GLY A 156 -11.95 -3.10 2.00
N ALA A 157 -11.15 -3.84 1.25
CA ALA A 157 -11.51 -5.16 0.76
C ALA A 157 -10.31 -6.08 0.71
N VAL A 158 -10.57 -7.37 0.91
CA VAL A 158 -9.60 -8.45 0.73
C VAL A 158 -10.19 -9.48 -0.22
N ARG A 159 -9.37 -10.02 -1.11
CA ARG A 159 -9.75 -11.05 -2.06
C ARG A 159 -8.73 -12.17 -2.09
N LEU A 160 -9.21 -13.39 -2.22
CA LEU A 160 -8.40 -14.59 -2.38
C LEU A 160 -8.92 -15.44 -3.53
N VAL A 161 -8.06 -16.33 -4.01
CA VAL A 161 -8.39 -17.38 -4.98
C VAL A 161 -7.94 -18.72 -4.40
N ARG A 162 -8.81 -19.72 -4.48
CA ARG A 162 -8.48 -21.10 -4.10
C ARG A 162 -7.98 -21.91 -5.30
N ALA A 163 -7.04 -22.82 -5.03
CA ALA A 163 -6.69 -23.90 -5.93
C ALA A 163 -7.76 -25.01 -5.90
N ALA A 164 -7.66 -25.96 -6.83
CA ALA A 164 -8.60 -27.08 -6.95
C ALA A 164 -8.61 -28.00 -5.71
N ASP A 165 -7.52 -28.02 -4.94
CA ASP A 165 -7.41 -28.75 -3.68
C ASP A 165 -7.98 -27.99 -2.45
N GLY A 166 -8.56 -26.80 -2.67
CA GLY A 166 -9.15 -25.95 -1.63
C GLY A 166 -8.16 -25.04 -0.92
N THR A 167 -6.86 -25.16 -1.18
CA THR A 167 -5.83 -24.27 -0.59
C THR A 167 -5.89 -22.87 -1.20
N VAL A 168 -5.48 -21.84 -0.45
CA VAL A 168 -5.38 -20.47 -1.00
C VAL A 168 -4.16 -20.37 -1.90
N ALA A 169 -4.40 -20.07 -3.18
CA ALA A 169 -3.37 -19.97 -4.22
C ALA A 169 -2.77 -18.57 -4.34
N GLY A 170 -3.51 -17.54 -3.91
CA GLY A 170 -3.09 -16.15 -3.95
C GLY A 170 -4.21 -15.19 -3.57
N GLY A 171 -3.88 -13.92 -3.50
CA GLY A 171 -4.82 -12.88 -3.09
C GLY A 171 -4.17 -11.50 -3.06
N ALA A 172 -4.92 -10.54 -2.54
CA ALA A 172 -4.52 -9.16 -2.37
C ALA A 172 -5.48 -8.44 -1.41
N LEU A 173 -5.09 -7.23 -1.02
CA LEU A 173 -5.97 -6.31 -0.28
C LEU A 173 -6.03 -4.94 -0.97
N CYS A 174 -7.08 -4.20 -0.66
CA CYS A 174 -7.19 -2.78 -0.97
C CYS A 174 -7.67 -2.03 0.27
N SER A 175 -7.03 -0.89 0.56
CA SER A 175 -7.37 -0.04 1.69
C SER A 175 -8.82 0.48 1.59
N ALA A 176 -9.35 0.96 2.71
CA ALA A 176 -10.55 1.80 2.67
C ALA A 176 -10.28 3.06 1.83
N PRO A 177 -11.28 3.58 1.08
CA PRO A 177 -11.12 4.83 0.36
C PRO A 177 -10.79 6.01 1.28
N ALA A 178 -9.92 6.89 0.80
CA ALA A 178 -9.56 8.14 1.43
C ALA A 178 -9.09 9.15 0.37
N ALA A 179 -9.41 10.43 0.55
CA ALA A 179 -9.07 11.48 -0.42
C ALA A 179 -9.47 11.14 -1.87
N GLY A 180 -10.60 10.46 -2.06
CA GLY A 180 -11.11 10.07 -3.38
C GLY A 180 -10.43 8.85 -4.02
N THR A 181 -9.47 8.18 -3.35
CA THR A 181 -8.78 7.01 -3.91
C THR A 181 -8.61 5.89 -2.88
N ALA A 182 -8.21 4.70 -3.32
CA ALA A 182 -7.77 3.59 -2.45
C ALA A 182 -6.44 2.99 -2.93
N GLU A 183 -5.66 2.41 -2.03
CA GLU A 183 -4.39 1.73 -2.34
C GLU A 183 -4.60 0.22 -2.39
N LEU A 184 -4.27 -0.39 -3.52
CA LEU A 184 -4.24 -1.83 -3.72
C LEU A 184 -2.81 -2.33 -3.51
N ALA A 185 -2.65 -3.26 -2.57
CA ALA A 185 -1.34 -3.74 -2.15
C ALA A 185 -1.34 -5.26 -1.92
N GLY A 186 -0.13 -5.81 -1.73
CA GLY A 186 0.04 -7.22 -1.35
C GLY A 186 -0.46 -8.22 -2.39
N VAL A 187 -0.37 -7.90 -3.68
CA VAL A 187 -0.77 -8.83 -4.75
C VAL A 187 0.24 -9.97 -4.82
N GLY A 188 -0.18 -11.16 -4.36
CA GLY A 188 0.65 -12.35 -4.30
C GLY A 188 0.00 -13.56 -4.94
N THR A 189 0.81 -14.39 -5.58
CA THR A 189 0.41 -15.72 -6.04
C THR A 189 1.52 -16.71 -5.70
N ARG A 190 1.16 -17.79 -5.00
CA ARG A 190 2.08 -18.88 -4.67
C ARG A 190 2.78 -19.38 -5.92
N PRO A 191 4.10 -19.67 -5.88
CA PRO A 191 4.88 -20.09 -7.03
C PRO A 191 4.22 -21.19 -7.88
N ALA A 192 3.67 -22.23 -7.24
CA ALA A 192 3.03 -23.37 -7.92
C ALA A 192 1.77 -23.01 -8.74
N HIS A 193 1.15 -21.86 -8.47
CA HIS A 193 -0.09 -21.40 -9.10
C HIS A 193 0.10 -20.18 -10.01
N ARG A 194 1.33 -19.75 -10.25
CA ARG A 194 1.65 -18.65 -11.18
C ARG A 194 1.26 -19.00 -12.62
N GLY A 195 1.06 -17.98 -13.45
CA GLY A 195 0.67 -18.13 -14.85
C GLY A 195 -0.81 -18.52 -15.08
N ARG A 196 -1.63 -18.55 -14.02
CA ARG A 196 -3.05 -18.94 -14.08
C ARG A 196 -4.04 -17.77 -13.98
N GLY A 197 -3.58 -16.54 -14.20
CA GLY A 197 -4.42 -15.33 -14.17
C GLY A 197 -4.86 -14.85 -12.77
N ILE A 198 -4.39 -15.48 -11.68
CA ILE A 198 -4.79 -15.15 -10.30
C ILE A 198 -4.56 -13.68 -9.96
N ALA A 199 -3.34 -13.16 -10.17
CA ALA A 199 -3.01 -11.76 -9.90
C ALA A 199 -3.91 -10.77 -10.67
N ALA A 200 -4.22 -11.07 -11.94
CA ALA A 200 -5.12 -10.24 -12.74
C ALA A 200 -6.56 -10.25 -12.19
N ALA A 201 -7.07 -11.43 -11.84
CA ALA A 201 -8.42 -11.62 -11.32
C ALA A 201 -8.63 -10.90 -9.98
N VAL A 202 -7.71 -11.08 -9.01
CA VAL A 202 -7.83 -10.42 -7.70
C VAL A 202 -7.66 -8.90 -7.82
N THR A 203 -6.78 -8.42 -8.71
CA THR A 203 -6.58 -6.99 -8.94
C THR A 203 -7.84 -6.36 -9.55
N ALA A 204 -8.40 -6.99 -10.59
CA ALA A 204 -9.61 -6.50 -11.25
C ALA A 204 -10.81 -6.47 -10.30
N GLU A 205 -10.99 -7.54 -9.50
CA GLU A 205 -12.10 -7.63 -8.57
C GLU A 205 -12.00 -6.63 -7.42
N LEU A 206 -10.80 -6.40 -6.86
CA LEU A 206 -10.57 -5.35 -5.87
C LEU A 206 -10.81 -3.96 -6.46
N ALA A 207 -10.28 -3.68 -7.66
CA ALA A 207 -10.50 -2.39 -8.32
C ALA A 207 -11.99 -2.16 -8.59
N ARG A 208 -12.70 -3.15 -9.12
CA ARG A 208 -14.15 -3.12 -9.34
C ARG A 208 -14.91 -2.82 -8.03
N THR A 209 -14.57 -3.53 -6.95
CA THR A 209 -15.18 -3.34 -5.63
C THR A 209 -14.98 -1.91 -5.12
N MET A 210 -13.76 -1.39 -5.20
CA MET A 210 -13.47 -0.03 -4.70
C MET A 210 -14.18 1.05 -5.51
N LEU A 211 -14.12 0.94 -6.85
CA LEU A 211 -14.63 1.94 -7.77
C LEU A 211 -16.16 1.98 -7.80
N HIS A 212 -16.81 0.80 -7.77
CA HIS A 212 -18.26 0.72 -7.96
C HIS A 212 -19.05 0.51 -6.66
N GLU A 213 -18.46 -0.14 -5.64
CA GLU A 213 -19.19 -0.50 -4.41
C GLU A 213 -18.72 0.26 -3.17
N ARG A 214 -17.52 0.86 -3.18
CA ARG A 214 -16.99 1.66 -2.05
C ARG A 214 -16.82 3.15 -2.38
N GLY A 215 -17.12 3.56 -3.62
CA GLY A 215 -17.15 4.95 -4.03
C GLY A 215 -15.78 5.62 -4.16
N ALA A 216 -14.71 4.84 -4.35
CA ALA A 216 -13.42 5.41 -4.71
C ALA A 216 -13.49 5.99 -6.14
N GLY A 217 -12.98 7.20 -6.35
CA GLY A 217 -12.82 7.78 -7.70
C GLY A 217 -11.66 7.15 -8.48
N SER A 218 -10.69 6.58 -7.78
CA SER A 218 -9.58 5.82 -8.35
C SER A 218 -9.04 4.75 -7.41
N VAL A 219 -8.26 3.82 -7.96
CA VAL A 219 -7.43 2.87 -7.22
C VAL A 219 -6.00 3.00 -7.71
N TRP A 220 -5.04 3.02 -6.81
CA TRP A 220 -3.62 3.09 -7.16
C TRP A 220 -2.84 1.93 -6.55
N LEU A 221 -1.70 1.62 -7.15
CA LEU A 221 -0.77 0.60 -6.67
C LEU A 221 0.65 0.89 -7.15
N GLU A 222 1.61 0.25 -6.51
CA GLU A 222 2.98 0.12 -7.01
C GLU A 222 3.23 -1.31 -7.49
N TYR A 223 4.29 -1.49 -8.28
CA TYR A 223 4.67 -2.78 -8.80
C TYR A 223 6.14 -3.09 -8.51
N GLY A 224 6.41 -4.35 -8.14
CA GLY A 224 7.78 -4.82 -7.87
C GLY A 224 8.59 -5.19 -9.11
N GLY A 225 7.97 -5.35 -10.29
CA GLY A 225 8.67 -5.75 -11.50
C GLY A 225 7.86 -5.61 -12.79
N GLN A 226 8.52 -5.80 -13.93
CA GLN A 226 7.88 -5.61 -15.25
C GLN A 226 6.75 -6.61 -15.51
N ASP A 227 6.84 -7.83 -14.96
CA ASP A 227 5.78 -8.82 -15.12
C ASP A 227 4.51 -8.47 -14.35
N SER A 228 4.63 -7.94 -13.13
CA SER A 228 3.47 -7.44 -12.38
C SER A 228 2.89 -6.18 -13.02
N ARG A 229 3.74 -5.27 -13.52
CA ARG A 229 3.29 -4.11 -14.31
C ARG A 229 2.39 -4.50 -15.48
N ARG A 230 2.80 -5.48 -16.29
CA ARG A 230 2.00 -5.97 -17.44
C ARG A 230 0.66 -6.56 -17.01
N VAL A 231 0.57 -7.15 -15.82
CA VAL A 231 -0.70 -7.63 -15.27
C VAL A 231 -1.62 -6.45 -14.98
N TYR A 232 -1.13 -5.45 -14.26
CA TYR A 232 -1.94 -4.29 -13.87
C TYR A 232 -2.37 -3.45 -15.07
N GLU A 233 -1.50 -3.27 -16.07
CA GLU A 233 -1.85 -2.56 -17.30
C GLU A 233 -2.96 -3.26 -18.10
N ARG A 234 -3.05 -4.60 -18.08
CA ARG A 234 -4.17 -5.33 -18.68
C ARG A 234 -5.49 -5.13 -17.94
N VAL A 235 -5.44 -4.91 -16.63
CA VAL A 235 -6.60 -4.59 -15.79
C VAL A 235 -7.04 -3.12 -15.95
N GLY A 236 -6.25 -2.31 -16.66
CA GLY A 236 -6.60 -0.91 -16.93
C GLY A 236 -5.84 0.11 -16.09
N PHE A 237 -4.88 -0.32 -15.27
CA PHE A 237 -3.98 0.59 -14.56
C PHE A 237 -3.02 1.28 -15.53
N ARG A 238 -2.73 2.56 -15.30
CA ARG A 238 -1.83 3.38 -16.13
C ARG A 238 -0.82 4.14 -15.27
N PRO A 239 0.44 4.30 -15.72
CA PRO A 239 1.43 5.08 -14.97
C PRO A 239 0.95 6.50 -14.71
N ARG A 240 1.16 6.99 -13.50
CA ARG A 240 0.69 8.33 -13.14
C ARG A 240 1.70 9.21 -12.42
N GLY A 241 2.64 8.64 -11.68
CA GLY A 241 3.72 9.39 -11.05
C GLY A 241 4.68 8.47 -10.32
N THR A 242 5.53 9.06 -9.49
CA THR A 242 6.47 8.32 -8.64
C THR A 242 6.15 8.51 -7.16
N ARG A 243 6.48 7.49 -6.38
CA ARG A 243 6.58 7.53 -4.92
C ARG A 243 8.05 7.37 -4.56
N ARG A 244 8.53 8.25 -3.69
CA ARG A 244 9.86 8.26 -3.13
C ARG A 244 9.81 7.74 -1.71
N TYR A 245 10.75 6.84 -1.44
CA TYR A 245 11.05 6.30 -0.14
C TYR A 245 12.35 6.94 0.31
N ALA A 246 12.29 7.71 1.39
CA ALA A 246 13.45 8.43 1.92
C ALA A 246 13.72 7.97 3.34
N ARG A 247 15.00 7.78 3.67
CA ARG A 247 15.43 7.36 5.01
C ARG A 247 16.60 8.18 5.47
N LEU A 248 16.74 8.32 6.78
CA LEU A 248 17.93 8.86 7.40
C LEU A 248 18.65 7.71 8.11
N ASP A 249 19.82 7.33 7.57
CA ASP A 249 20.73 6.44 8.27
C ASP A 249 21.32 7.18 9.46
N VAL A 250 21.13 6.64 10.65
CA VAL A 250 21.68 7.17 11.90
C VAL A 250 22.42 6.07 12.62
#